data_AF-B4WVD0-F1
#
_entry.id   AF-B4WVD0-F1
#
_cell.length_a   1.000
_cell.length_b   1.000
_cell.length_c   1.000
_cell.angle_alpha   90.00
_cell.angle_beta   90.00
_cell.angle_gamma   90.00
#
_symmetry.space_group_name_H-M   'P 1'
#
loop_
_entity.id
_entity.type
_entity.pdbx_description
1 polymer ?
#
loop_
_entity_poly.entity_id
_entity_poly.type
_entity_poly.pdbx_seq_one_letter_code
_entity_poly.pdbx_strand_id
1 'polypeptide(L)'
;MHVIIGRNNINGELWAVVSDQPTSPQTFMEYALRFDIEEGFLDDQSAGWNLQRSEIRGLTDLSRLWFILAVATLYVTAQGVAVVQSGRRRWIDTHWDRGNSYFRIGLEWTKAALLNGWQVIKQACFTSHIDPQPAMASRPQHNKKSGRLLDFSVITVKFVPD
;
A
#
# COMPACT_ATOMS: atom_id res chain seq x y z
N MET A 1 -21.08 12.11 16.33
CA MET A 1 -20.18 10.95 16.52
C MET A 1 -20.99 9.70 16.26
N HIS A 2 -20.59 8.91 15.29
CA HIS A 2 -21.28 7.70 14.85
C HIS A 2 -20.39 6.50 15.14
N VAL A 3 -20.98 5.43 15.66
CA VAL A 3 -20.27 4.20 15.99
C VAL A 3 -20.91 3.05 15.24
N ILE A 4 -20.07 2.17 14.70
CA ILE A 4 -20.49 0.89 14.16
C ILE A 4 -19.64 -0.22 14.78
N ILE A 5 -20.30 -1.27 15.21
CA ILE A 5 -19.68 -2.46 15.80
C ILE A 5 -20.10 -3.66 14.97
N GLY A 6 -19.13 -4.50 14.62
CA GLY A 6 -19.36 -5.66 13.77
C GLY A 6 -18.29 -6.71 13.97
N ARG A 7 -18.63 -7.95 13.63
CA ARG A 7 -17.69 -9.07 13.68
C ARG A 7 -17.31 -9.48 12.28
N ASN A 8 -16.01 -9.59 12.02
CA ASN A 8 -15.50 -10.06 10.75
C ASN A 8 -15.78 -11.57 10.63
N ASN A 9 -16.56 -11.98 9.63
CA ASN A 9 -17.00 -13.36 9.48
C ASN A 9 -15.86 -14.31 9.01
N ILE A 10 -14.70 -13.77 8.65
CA ILE A 10 -13.55 -14.52 8.15
C ILE A 10 -12.63 -14.96 9.30
N ASN A 11 -12.24 -14.00 10.15
CA ASN A 11 -11.29 -14.25 11.25
C ASN A 11 -11.95 -14.18 12.64
N GLY A 12 -13.22 -13.79 12.72
CA GLY A 12 -13.98 -13.70 13.96
C GLY A 12 -13.64 -12.47 14.82
N GLU A 13 -12.81 -11.55 14.33
CA GLU A 13 -12.41 -10.34 15.06
C GLU A 13 -13.59 -9.37 15.21
N LEU A 14 -13.67 -8.74 16.39
CA LEU A 14 -14.63 -7.68 16.66
C LEU A 14 -14.02 -6.34 16.29
N TRP A 15 -14.69 -5.58 15.43
CA TRP A 15 -14.29 -4.23 15.05
C TRP A 15 -15.30 -3.23 15.60
N ALA A 16 -14.79 -2.17 16.21
CA ALA A 16 -15.56 -1.00 16.61
C ALA A 16 -14.95 0.23 15.94
N VAL A 17 -15.69 0.85 15.02
CA VAL A 17 -15.23 2.01 14.26
C VAL A 17 -16.05 3.22 14.67
N VAL A 18 -15.35 4.30 14.98
CA VAL A 18 -15.92 5.61 15.32
C VAL A 18 -15.65 6.56 14.16
N SER A 19 -16.68 7.29 13.73
CA SER A 19 -16.58 8.29 12.68
C SER A 19 -17.34 9.56 13.04
N ASP A 20 -16.86 10.68 12.51
CA ASP A 20 -17.59 11.95 12.45
C ASP A 20 -18.67 11.94 11.34
N GLN A 21 -18.60 10.99 10.40
CA GLN A 21 -19.56 10.76 9.33
C GLN A 21 -20.56 9.63 9.67
N PRO A 22 -21.75 9.58 9.03
CA PRO A 22 -22.70 8.48 9.23
C PRO A 22 -22.10 7.10 8.93
N THR A 23 -22.19 6.18 9.89
CA THR A 23 -21.63 4.84 9.76
C THR A 23 -22.58 3.87 9.06
N SER A 24 -22.01 2.97 8.26
CA SER A 24 -22.69 1.92 7.52
C SER A 24 -21.79 0.67 7.46
N PRO A 25 -22.28 -0.52 7.03
CA PRO A 25 -21.40 -1.68 6.82
C PRO A 25 -20.19 -1.36 5.91
N GLN A 26 -20.37 -0.46 4.94
CA GLN A 26 -19.30 0.04 4.06
C GLN A 26 -18.18 0.75 4.82
N THR A 27 -18.47 1.35 5.98
CA THR A 27 -17.45 1.98 6.84
C THR A 27 -16.38 0.98 7.27
N PHE A 28 -16.70 -0.30 7.44
CA PHE A 28 -15.67 -1.31 7.71
C PHE A 28 -14.76 -1.56 6.52
N MET A 29 -15.30 -1.51 5.30
CA MET A 29 -14.50 -1.64 4.08
C MET A 29 -13.56 -0.44 3.91
N GLU A 30 -14.07 0.77 4.11
CA GLU A 30 -13.27 2.00 4.10
C GLU A 30 -12.19 1.97 5.17
N TYR A 31 -12.53 1.59 6.40
CA TYR A 31 -11.56 1.48 7.49
C TYR A 31 -10.51 0.39 7.24
N ALA A 32 -10.88 -0.70 6.55
CA ALA A 32 -9.92 -1.74 6.19
C ALA A 32 -8.83 -1.26 5.22
N LEU A 33 -9.10 -0.23 4.41
CA LEU A 33 -8.07 0.40 3.56
C LEU A 33 -6.94 1.03 4.40
N ARG A 34 -7.16 1.28 5.70
CA ARG A 34 -6.11 1.74 6.61
C ARG A 34 -4.91 0.78 6.63
N PHE A 35 -5.12 -0.52 6.41
CA PHE A 35 -4.03 -1.49 6.39
C PHE A 35 -3.08 -1.30 5.18
N ASP A 36 -3.49 -0.60 4.13
CA ASP A 36 -2.63 -0.33 2.97
C ASP A 36 -1.42 0.54 3.34
N ILE A 37 -1.49 1.32 4.43
CA ILE A 37 -0.35 2.12 4.93
C ILE A 37 0.80 1.23 5.43
N GLU A 38 0.53 -0.02 5.81
CA GLU A 38 1.55 -0.93 6.33
C GLU A 38 2.59 -1.27 5.26
N GLU A 39 2.21 -1.29 3.97
CA GLU A 39 3.14 -1.47 2.86
C GLU A 39 4.17 -0.32 2.83
N GLY A 40 3.72 0.92 3.04
CA GLY A 40 4.61 2.09 3.13
C GLY A 40 5.58 2.00 4.31
N PHE A 41 5.12 1.51 5.47
CA PHE A 41 6.02 1.31 6.61
C PHE A 41 7.09 0.25 6.34
N LEU A 42 6.78 -0.80 5.57
CA LEU A 42 7.77 -1.79 5.17
C LEU A 42 8.82 -1.18 4.23
N ASP A 43 8.37 -0.38 3.27
CA ASP A 43 9.23 0.32 2.30
C ASP A 43 10.20 1.30 2.99
N ASP A 44 9.77 2.00 4.04
CA ASP A 44 10.65 2.90 4.82
C ASP A 44 11.72 2.14 5.63
N GLN A 45 11.47 0.86 5.91
CA GLN A 45 12.35 -0.01 6.68
C GLN A 45 13.21 -0.89 5.77
N SER A 46 13.50 -2.11 6.19
CA SER A 46 14.44 -3.02 5.53
C SER A 46 14.04 -3.43 4.11
N ALA A 47 12.76 -3.27 3.72
CA ALA A 47 12.31 -3.59 2.38
C ALA A 47 12.69 -2.52 1.33
N GLY A 48 13.04 -1.30 1.76
CA GLY A 48 13.39 -0.19 0.87
C GLY A 48 14.50 0.69 1.41
N TRP A 49 14.12 1.80 2.06
CA TRP A 49 15.05 2.87 2.45
C TRP A 49 15.92 2.55 3.65
N ASN A 50 15.45 1.66 4.51
CA ASN A 50 16.14 1.23 5.71
C ASN A 50 16.56 2.43 6.57
N LEU A 51 15.59 3.32 6.83
CA LEU A 51 15.81 4.61 7.48
C LEU A 51 16.66 4.51 8.76
N GLN A 52 16.50 3.44 9.53
CA GLN A 52 17.24 3.22 10.78
C GLN A 52 18.76 3.14 10.56
N ARG A 53 19.21 2.73 9.36
CA ARG A 53 20.64 2.71 9.00
C ARG A 53 21.23 4.07 8.67
N SER A 54 20.43 5.14 8.58
CA SER A 54 20.96 6.49 8.44
C SER A 54 21.67 6.97 9.71
N GLU A 55 21.36 6.38 10.87
CA GLU A 55 21.88 6.73 12.20
C GLU A 55 21.67 8.20 12.62
N ILE A 56 20.87 8.96 11.87
CA ILE A 56 20.56 10.36 12.16
C ILE A 56 19.76 10.46 13.46
N ARG A 57 20.24 11.29 14.39
CA ARG A 57 19.60 11.54 15.69
C ARG A 57 19.02 12.95 15.82
N GLY A 58 19.43 13.89 14.96
CA GLY A 58 18.94 15.26 14.96
C GLY A 58 17.52 15.35 14.40
N LEU A 59 16.60 15.99 15.13
CA LEU A 59 15.19 16.12 14.70
C LEU A 59 15.05 16.82 13.35
N THR A 60 15.77 17.93 13.15
CA THR A 60 15.74 18.70 11.91
C THR A 60 16.27 17.90 10.73
N ASP A 61 17.37 17.17 10.92
CA ASP A 61 17.98 16.36 9.88
C ASP A 61 17.12 15.15 9.53
N LEU A 62 16.51 14.52 10.53
CA LEU A 62 15.57 13.42 10.32
C LEU A 62 14.32 13.89 9.57
N SER A 63 13.78 15.07 9.91
CA SER A 63 12.65 15.68 9.20
C SER A 63 12.97 15.95 7.72
N ARG A 64 14.17 16.48 7.44
CA ARG A 64 14.65 16.70 6.07
C ARG A 64 14.84 15.39 5.30
N LEU A 65 15.41 14.37 5.95
CA LEU A 65 15.58 13.05 5.34
C LEU A 65 14.20 12.44 5.01
N TRP A 66 13.24 12.50 5.94
CA TRP A 66 11.88 12.03 5.69
C TRP A 66 11.22 12.71 4.49
N PHE A 67 11.39 14.03 4.36
CA PHE A 67 10.87 14.74 3.19
C PHE A 67 11.50 14.22 1.89
N ILE A 68 12.82 14.04 1.87
CA ILE A 68 13.54 13.49 0.71
C ILE A 68 13.05 12.07 0.39
N LEU A 69 12.92 11.21 1.41
CA LEU A 69 12.44 9.85 1.25
C LEU A 69 11.00 9.80 0.75
N ALA A 70 10.11 10.67 1.23
CA ALA A 70 8.74 10.75 0.73
C ALA A 70 8.70 11.09 -0.77
N VAL A 71 9.51 12.06 -1.22
CA VAL A 71 9.63 12.40 -2.65
C VAL A 71 10.26 11.26 -3.44
N ALA A 72 11.28 10.59 -2.89
CA ALA A 72 11.91 9.43 -3.51
C ALA A 72 10.93 8.26 -3.65
N THR A 73 10.14 7.97 -2.61
CA THR A 73 9.06 6.96 -2.61
C THR A 73 8.05 7.24 -3.72
N LEU A 74 7.60 8.50 -3.84
CA LEU A 74 6.70 8.91 -4.90
C LEU A 74 7.30 8.65 -6.29
N TYR A 75 8.56 9.05 -6.48
CA TYR A 75 9.27 8.86 -7.76
C TYR A 75 9.45 7.38 -8.12
N VAL A 76 9.98 6.56 -7.20
CA VAL A 76 10.22 5.14 -7.50
C VAL A 76 8.90 4.38 -7.63
N THR A 77 7.83 4.76 -6.93
CA THR A 77 6.52 4.17 -7.14
C THR A 77 5.99 4.47 -8.55
N ALA A 78 6.10 5.73 -9.00
CA ALA A 78 5.75 6.08 -10.38
C ALA A 78 6.61 5.34 -11.42
N GLN A 79 7.92 5.17 -11.14
CA GLN A 79 8.82 4.39 -11.98
C GLN A 79 8.34 2.94 -12.08
N GLY A 80 7.96 2.33 -10.95
CA GLY A 80 7.42 0.97 -10.92
C GLY A 80 6.15 0.82 -11.74
N VAL A 81 5.22 1.78 -11.60
CA VAL A 81 3.99 1.81 -12.42
C VAL A 81 4.33 1.88 -13.91
N ALA A 82 5.26 2.75 -14.32
CA ALA A 82 5.68 2.87 -15.71
C ALA A 82 6.36 1.57 -16.25
N VAL A 83 7.14 0.89 -15.41
CA VAL A 83 7.76 -0.41 -15.76
C VAL A 83 6.70 -1.48 -15.98
N VAL A 84 5.66 -1.51 -15.15
CA VAL A 84 4.54 -2.45 -15.29
C VAL A 84 3.72 -2.13 -16.54
N GLN A 85 3.38 -0.86 -16.77
CA GLN A 85 2.64 -0.41 -17.95
C GLN A 85 3.39 -0.67 -19.26
N SER A 86 4.73 -0.56 -19.25
CA SER A 86 5.56 -0.88 -20.42
C SER A 86 5.76 -2.38 -20.65
N GLY A 87 5.19 -3.25 -19.82
CA GLY A 87 5.30 -4.71 -19.93
C GLY A 87 6.67 -5.27 -19.52
N ARG A 88 7.54 -4.44 -18.93
CA ARG A 88 8.92 -4.83 -18.55
C ARG A 88 9.07 -5.29 -17.11
N ARG A 89 7.95 -5.41 -16.37
CA ARG A 89 7.92 -5.89 -14.98
C ARG A 89 8.82 -7.11 -14.75
N ARG A 90 8.73 -8.12 -15.62
CA ARG A 90 9.44 -9.41 -15.45
C ARG A 90 10.97 -9.32 -15.50
N TRP A 91 11.52 -8.19 -15.92
CA TRP A 91 12.96 -7.95 -15.90
C TRP A 91 13.49 -7.73 -14.48
N ILE A 92 12.61 -7.33 -13.57
CA ILE A 92 12.92 -7.04 -12.17
C ILE A 92 12.14 -7.96 -11.22
N ASP A 93 10.85 -8.20 -11.52
CA ASP A 93 9.96 -9.04 -10.73
C ASP A 93 9.67 -10.36 -11.47
N THR A 94 10.43 -11.39 -11.14
CA THR A 94 10.42 -12.69 -11.85
C THR A 94 9.15 -13.50 -11.63
N HIS A 95 8.30 -13.11 -10.68
CA HIS A 95 7.05 -13.78 -10.36
C HIS A 95 6.07 -13.78 -11.55
N TRP A 96 5.25 -14.84 -11.62
CA TRP A 96 4.26 -15.01 -12.68
C TRP A 96 3.19 -13.91 -12.63
N ASP A 97 2.56 -13.78 -11.47
CA ASP A 97 1.72 -12.64 -11.09
C ASP A 97 2.60 -11.61 -10.36
N ARG A 98 2.15 -10.35 -10.16
CA ARG A 98 2.99 -9.32 -9.53
C ARG A 98 3.34 -9.74 -8.09
N GLY A 99 4.61 -9.94 -7.79
CA GLY A 99 5.09 -10.33 -6.46
C GLY A 99 5.58 -9.14 -5.64
N ASN A 100 6.18 -8.15 -6.31
CA ASN A 100 6.77 -6.98 -5.68
C ASN A 100 5.81 -5.78 -5.67
N SER A 101 5.93 -4.91 -4.66
CA SER A 101 5.29 -3.59 -4.64
C SER A 101 5.73 -2.73 -5.84
N TYR A 102 4.91 -1.76 -6.26
CA TYR A 102 5.33 -0.82 -7.30
C TYR A 102 6.57 -0.04 -6.87
N PHE A 103 6.64 0.34 -5.60
CA PHE A 103 7.84 0.90 -4.99
C PHE A 103 9.07 0.02 -5.24
N ARG A 104 8.99 -1.27 -4.87
CA ARG A 104 10.13 -2.20 -4.99
C ARG A 104 10.55 -2.41 -6.44
N ILE A 105 9.57 -2.55 -7.34
CA ILE A 105 9.83 -2.66 -8.78
C ILE A 105 10.58 -1.43 -9.29
N GLY A 106 10.12 -0.23 -8.94
CA GLY A 106 10.75 0.99 -9.42
C GLY A 106 12.11 1.28 -8.78
N LEU A 107 12.29 0.93 -7.50
CA LEU A 107 13.57 1.04 -6.81
C LEU A 107 14.62 0.15 -7.49
N GLU A 108 14.30 -1.13 -7.70
CA GLU A 108 15.22 -2.07 -8.34
C GLU A 108 15.43 -1.75 -9.83
N TRP A 109 14.39 -1.29 -10.53
CA TRP A 109 14.55 -0.77 -11.89
C TRP A 109 15.51 0.42 -11.95
N THR A 110 15.39 1.37 -11.01
CA THR A 110 16.27 2.55 -10.97
C THR A 110 17.73 2.15 -10.74
N LYS A 111 17.98 1.22 -9.82
CA LYS A 111 19.32 0.65 -9.60
C LYS A 111 19.84 -0.05 -10.85
N ALA A 112 19.04 -0.90 -11.47
CA ALA A 112 19.40 -1.61 -12.69
C ALA A 112 19.63 -0.65 -13.86
N ALA A 113 18.86 0.43 -13.96
CA ALA A 113 18.98 1.45 -14.99
C ALA A 113 20.30 2.21 -14.90
N LEU A 114 20.76 2.53 -13.69
CA LEU A 114 22.06 3.16 -13.46
C LEU A 114 23.23 2.26 -13.90
N LEU A 115 23.10 0.94 -13.74
CA LEU A 115 24.13 -0.03 -14.12
C LEU A 115 24.11 -0.39 -15.61
N ASN A 116 22.91 -0.53 -16.18
CA ASN A 116 22.71 -1.05 -17.54
C ASN A 116 22.38 0.04 -18.58
N GLY A 117 22.34 1.31 -18.18
CA GLY A 117 21.98 2.43 -19.05
C GLY A 117 20.51 2.43 -19.48
N TRP A 118 19.62 1.81 -18.71
CA TRP A 118 18.19 1.83 -19.02
C TRP A 118 17.60 3.22 -18.75
N GLN A 119 16.50 3.51 -19.43
CA GLN A 119 15.79 4.76 -19.22
C GLN A 119 14.96 4.70 -17.93
N VAL A 120 14.98 5.81 -17.19
CA VAL A 120 14.09 6.10 -16.07
C VAL A 120 13.07 7.16 -16.48
N ILE A 121 11.98 7.25 -15.72
CA ILE A 121 10.94 8.24 -15.98
C ILE A 121 11.49 9.65 -15.78
N LYS A 122 11.09 10.56 -16.66
CA LYS A 122 11.42 11.99 -16.54
C LYS A 122 10.42 12.73 -15.65
N GLN A 123 9.22 12.19 -15.50
CA GLN A 123 8.12 12.78 -14.75
C GLN A 123 7.34 11.69 -14.03
N ALA A 124 7.03 11.92 -12.76
CA ALA A 124 6.12 11.06 -12.00
C ALA A 124 4.68 11.40 -12.37
N CYS A 125 3.92 10.41 -12.83
CA CYS A 125 2.52 10.58 -13.20
C CYS A 125 1.70 9.38 -12.71
N PHE A 126 0.58 9.68 -12.04
CA PHE A 126 -0.40 8.70 -11.60
C PHE A 126 -1.72 9.03 -12.29
N THR A 127 -2.17 8.16 -13.20
CA THR A 127 -3.34 8.41 -14.05
C THR A 127 -4.62 7.77 -13.54
N SER A 128 -4.50 6.84 -12.58
CA SER A 128 -5.62 6.10 -12.02
C SER A 128 -5.27 5.59 -10.63
N HIS A 129 -6.29 5.42 -9.80
CA HIS A 129 -6.21 4.74 -8.50
C HIS A 129 -6.43 3.22 -8.62
N ILE A 130 -6.82 2.74 -9.82
CA ILE A 130 -7.04 1.31 -10.07
C ILE A 130 -5.69 0.63 -10.25
N ASP A 131 -5.43 -0.43 -9.47
CA ASP A 131 -4.24 -1.28 -9.65
C ASP A 131 -4.42 -2.20 -10.88
N PRO A 132 -3.68 -1.98 -11.98
CA PRO A 132 -3.83 -2.77 -13.20
C PRO A 132 -3.26 -4.19 -13.08
N GLN A 133 -2.33 -4.43 -12.15
CA GLN A 133 -1.74 -5.75 -11.91
C GLN A 133 -1.64 -5.99 -10.41
N PRO A 134 -2.71 -6.45 -9.74
CA PRO A 134 -2.72 -6.68 -8.30
C PRO A 134 -1.58 -7.57 -7.84
N ALA A 135 -0.98 -7.23 -6.68
CA ALA A 135 -0.02 -8.10 -6.04
C ALA A 135 -0.70 -9.43 -5.69
N MET A 136 -0.09 -10.55 -6.10
CA MET A 136 -0.69 -11.86 -5.94
C MET A 136 0.36 -12.89 -5.52
N ALA A 137 0.41 -13.17 -4.22
CA ALA A 137 1.29 -14.21 -3.68
C ALA A 137 0.84 -15.62 -4.08
N SER A 138 -0.49 -15.86 -4.14
CA SER A 138 -1.04 -17.11 -4.68
C SER A 138 -2.44 -16.94 -5.25
N ARG A 139 -2.71 -17.61 -6.38
CA ARG A 139 -4.01 -17.61 -7.05
C ARG A 139 -5.14 -18.19 -6.17
N PRO A 140 -4.95 -19.32 -5.45
CA PRO A 140 -6.01 -19.85 -4.59
C PRO A 140 -6.40 -18.89 -3.47
N GLN A 141 -5.41 -18.23 -2.84
CA GLN A 141 -5.67 -17.28 -1.76
C GLN A 141 -6.31 -15.99 -2.29
N HIS A 142 -5.86 -15.50 -3.44
CA HIS A 142 -6.46 -14.34 -4.08
C HIS A 142 -7.93 -14.59 -4.44
N ASN A 143 -8.24 -15.71 -5.08
CA ASN A 143 -9.61 -16.08 -5.42
C ASN A 143 -10.51 -16.24 -4.18
N LYS A 144 -9.97 -16.77 -3.07
CA LYS A 144 -10.71 -16.83 -1.79
C LYS A 144 -11.02 -15.44 -1.20
N LYS A 145 -10.13 -14.46 -1.38
CA LYS A 145 -10.31 -13.08 -0.91
C LYS A 145 -11.31 -12.31 -1.78
N SER A 146 -11.22 -12.41 -3.10
CA SER A 146 -12.06 -11.62 -4.03
C SER A 146 -13.57 -11.90 -3.92
N GLY A 147 -13.96 -13.08 -3.43
CA GLY A 147 -15.37 -13.41 -3.17
C GLY A 147 -15.85 -13.16 -1.73
N ARG A 148 -14.97 -12.69 -0.83
CA ARG A 148 -15.23 -12.56 0.61
C ARG A 148 -14.68 -11.25 1.17
N LEU A 149 -14.55 -10.21 0.36
CA LEU A 149 -14.03 -8.90 0.80
C LEU A 149 -14.95 -8.35 1.90
N LEU A 150 -14.60 -8.71 3.13
CA LEU A 150 -15.07 -8.17 4.39
C LEU A 150 -16.58 -8.37 4.61
N ASP A 151 -17.00 -9.63 4.69
CA ASP A 151 -18.31 -9.98 5.21
C ASP A 151 -18.35 -9.72 6.72
N PHE A 152 -19.08 -8.68 7.13
CA PHE A 152 -19.23 -8.26 8.52
C PHE A 152 -20.66 -8.54 9.00
N SER A 153 -20.77 -9.29 10.09
CA SER A 153 -22.00 -9.34 10.86
C SER A 153 -22.10 -8.09 11.73
N VAL A 154 -22.95 -7.14 11.33
CA VAL A 154 -23.14 -5.87 12.06
C VAL A 154 -23.92 -6.11 13.34
N ILE A 155 -23.38 -5.64 14.46
CA ILE A 155 -23.96 -5.80 15.80
C ILE A 155 -24.77 -4.56 16.20
N THR A 156 -24.31 -3.34 15.86
CA THR A 156 -25.02 -2.10 16.21
C THR A 156 -24.83 -1.01 15.15
N VAL A 157 -25.90 -0.25 14.89
CA VAL A 157 -25.92 0.97 14.09
C VAL A 157 -26.58 2.08 14.90
N LYS A 158 -25.81 3.12 15.27
CA LYS A 158 -26.16 4.34 16.03
C LYS A 158 -26.00 4.27 17.54
N PHE A 159 -24.95 4.96 17.99
CA PHE A 159 -24.90 5.60 19.30
C PHE A 159 -25.59 6.95 19.17
N VAL A 160 -26.72 7.15 19.87
CA VAL A 160 -27.30 8.48 20.10
C VAL A 160 -26.76 8.92 21.46
N PRO A 161 -25.94 9.98 21.53
CA PRO A 161 -25.52 10.51 22.81
C PRO A 161 -26.74 11.14 23.52
N ASP A 162 -26.93 10.78 24.79
CA ASP A 162 -27.89 11.43 25.71
C ASP A 162 -27.56 12.92 25.92
#